data_AF-A0A382M3B0-F1
#
_entry.id   AF-A0A382M3B0-F1
#
_cell.length_a   1.000
_cell.length_b   1.000
_cell.length_c   1.000
_cell.angle_alpha   90.00
_cell.angle_beta   90.00
_cell.angle_gamma   90.00
#
_symmetry.space_group_name_H-M   'P 1'
#
loop_
_entity.id
_entity.type
_entity.pdbx_description
1 polymer ?
#
loop_
_entity_poly.entity_id
_entity_poly.type
_entity_poly.pdbx_seq_one_letter_code
_entity_poly.pdbx_strand_id
1 'polypeptide(L)'
;MASVFLLALIVLALAWPLISSQGDVHSEAQFAVPSGGHWFGTDVHGRDLFGRVLAGTRISLMVGLIGALVSLVIGVLWGATAGFLGGRWDNLLMR
;
A
#
# COMPACT_ATOMS: atom_id res chain seq x y z
N MET A 1 -5.10 3.84 19.09
CA MET A 1 -5.96 4.46 18.06
C MET A 1 -5.36 4.34 16.66
N ALA A 2 -4.10 4.80 16.43
CA ALA A 2 -3.45 4.69 15.12
C ALA A 2 -3.26 3.25 14.60
N SER A 3 -2.85 2.31 15.47
CA SER A 3 -2.67 0.89 15.10
C SER A 3 -3.97 0.21 14.66
N VAL A 4 -5.09 0.51 15.33
CA VAL A 4 -6.41 -0.03 15.00
C VAL A 4 -6.88 0.47 13.63
N PHE A 5 -6.67 1.77 13.37
CA PHE A 5 -6.98 2.37 12.07
C PHE A 5 -6.18 1.73 10.93
N LEU A 6 -4.87 1.52 11.14
CA LEU A 6 -4.01 0.83 10.16
C LEU A 6 -4.44 -0.61 9.93
N LEU A 7 -4.77 -1.36 10.99
CA LEU A 7 -5.29 -2.72 10.87
C LEU A 7 -6.59 -2.75 10.07
N ALA A 8 -7.52 -1.82 10.32
CA ALA A 8 -8.76 -1.71 9.57
C ALA A 8 -8.49 -1.44 8.08
N LEU A 9 -7.57 -0.55 7.74
CA LEU A 9 -7.17 -0.28 6.35
C LEU A 9 -6.55 -1.49 5.66
N ILE A 10 -5.68 -2.23 6.36
CA ILE A 10 -5.05 -3.45 5.83
C ILE A 10 -6.13 -4.50 5.53
N VAL A 11 -7.05 -4.74 6.48
CA VAL A 11 -8.15 -5.69 6.29
C VAL A 11 -9.03 -5.28 5.11
N LEU A 12 -9.41 -4.00 5.03
CA LEU A 12 -10.23 -3.47 3.95
C LEU A 12 -9.54 -3.62 2.58
N ALA A 13 -8.25 -3.30 2.49
CA ALA A 13 -7.47 -3.41 1.25
C ALA A 13 -7.26 -4.87 0.79
N LEU A 14 -7.14 -5.81 1.75
CA LEU A 14 -6.98 -7.25 1.45
C LEU A 14 -8.31 -7.93 1.12
N ALA A 15 -9.41 -7.52 1.76
CA ALA A 15 -10.74 -8.05 1.50
C ALA A 15 -11.36 -7.51 0.21
N TRP A 16 -10.93 -6.33 -0.25
CA TRP A 16 -11.43 -5.69 -1.46
C TRP A 16 -11.47 -6.60 -2.71
N PRO A 17 -10.41 -7.33 -3.11
CA PRO A 17 -10.44 -8.22 -4.28
C PRO A 17 -11.43 -9.39 -4.17
N LEU A 18 -11.85 -9.76 -2.96
CA LEU A 18 -12.87 -10.81 -2.74
C LEU A 18 -14.29 -10.27 -2.97
N ILE A 19 -14.46 -8.95 -2.85
CA ILE A 19 -15.76 -8.26 -2.93
C ILE A 19 -15.92 -7.60 -4.30
N SER A 20 -14.84 -7.08 -4.88
CA SER A 20 -14.87 -6.44 -6.18
C SER A 20 -14.91 -7.51 -7.29
N SER A 21 -16.12 -7.88 -7.70
CA SER A 21 -16.35 -8.43 -9.03
C SER A 21 -15.82 -7.42 -10.04
N GLN A 22 -14.71 -7.74 -10.71
CA GLN A 22 -14.14 -6.96 -11.84
C GLN A 22 -15.01 -7.09 -13.10
N GLY A 23 -16.33 -7.07 -12.92
CA GLY A 23 -17.29 -7.07 -14.00
C GLY A 23 -17.25 -5.72 -14.67
N ASP A 24 -16.84 -5.70 -15.93
CA ASP A 24 -17.09 -4.63 -16.87
C ASP A 24 -18.56 -4.22 -16.78
N VAL A 25 -18.84 -3.07 -16.20
CA VAL A 25 -20.16 -2.46 -16.30
C VAL A 25 -19.97 -1.14 -16.98
N HIS A 26 -20.25 -1.15 -18.28
CA HIS A 26 -20.70 0.01 -19.04
C HIS A 26 -21.93 0.59 -18.33
N SER A 27 -21.70 1.33 -17.25
CA SER A 27 -22.73 2.11 -16.59
C SER A 27 -22.89 3.38 -17.42
N GLU A 28 -24.10 3.68 -17.87
CA GLU A 28 -24.44 4.94 -18.53
C GLU A 28 -24.20 6.16 -17.63
N ALA A 29 -23.93 5.94 -16.34
CA ALA A 29 -23.58 6.95 -15.36
C ALA A 29 -22.08 7.28 -15.40
N GLN A 30 -21.61 7.80 -16.53
CA GLN A 30 -20.27 8.39 -16.65
C GLN A 30 -20.21 9.68 -15.83
N PHE A 31 -19.14 9.87 -15.04
CA PHE A 31 -18.99 11.03 -14.12
C PHE A 31 -20.18 11.22 -13.16
N ALA A 32 -20.72 10.12 -12.66
CA ALA A 32 -21.77 10.18 -11.65
C ALA A 32 -21.23 10.84 -10.37
N VAL A 33 -22.02 11.75 -9.81
CA VAL A 33 -21.72 12.36 -8.51
C VAL A 33 -21.77 11.30 -7.39
N PRO A 34 -21.06 11.53 -6.27
CA PRO A 34 -21.09 10.66 -5.10
C PRO A 34 -22.53 10.36 -4.64
N SER A 35 -22.87 9.07 -4.53
CA SER A 35 -24.21 8.60 -4.13
C SER A 35 -24.11 7.31 -3.31
N GLY A 36 -25.21 6.87 -2.69
CA GLY A 36 -25.22 5.66 -1.87
C GLY A 36 -24.75 4.39 -2.60
N GLY A 37 -24.88 4.34 -3.93
CA GLY A 37 -24.38 3.26 -4.79
C GLY A 37 -22.94 3.45 -5.28
N HIS A 38 -22.45 4.69 -5.33
CA HIS A 38 -21.07 5.04 -5.72
C HIS A 38 -20.51 6.07 -4.73
N TRP A 39 -19.87 5.60 -3.66
CA TRP A 39 -19.48 6.46 -2.54
C TRP A 39 -18.56 7.61 -2.96
N PHE A 40 -17.68 7.37 -3.94
CA PHE A 40 -16.82 8.40 -4.52
C PHE A 40 -17.20 8.78 -5.95
N GLY A 41 -18.37 8.35 -6.44
CA GLY A 41 -18.77 8.52 -7.82
C GLY A 41 -18.10 7.54 -8.78
N THR A 42 -18.23 7.82 -10.08
CA THR A 42 -17.72 6.96 -11.15
C THR A 42 -16.67 7.65 -12.03
N ASP A 43 -15.78 6.84 -12.62
CA ASP A 43 -14.78 7.28 -13.60
C ASP A 43 -15.40 7.52 -15.00
N VAL A 44 -14.56 7.93 -15.96
CA VAL A 44 -14.86 8.07 -17.40
C VAL A 44 -15.52 6.82 -17.99
N HIS A 45 -15.30 5.65 -17.40
CA HIS A 45 -15.88 4.38 -17.85
C HIS A 45 -17.05 3.89 -16.99
N GLY A 46 -17.61 4.72 -16.11
CA GLY A 46 -18.73 4.32 -15.23
C GLY A 46 -18.32 3.39 -14.07
N ARG A 47 -17.01 3.21 -13.84
CA ARG A 47 -16.48 2.34 -12.77
C ARG A 47 -16.43 3.07 -11.43
N ASP A 48 -16.72 2.36 -10.34
CA ASP A 48 -16.67 2.93 -8.99
C ASP A 48 -15.25 3.39 -8.60
N LEU A 49 -15.13 4.67 -8.23
CA LEU A 49 -13.87 5.28 -7.79
C LEU A 49 -13.46 4.80 -6.40
N PHE A 50 -14.40 4.49 -5.52
CA PHE A 50 -14.09 3.99 -4.17
C PHE A 50 -13.31 2.68 -4.25
N GLY A 51 -13.78 1.77 -5.10
CA GLY A 51 -13.08 0.52 -5.35
C GLY A 51 -11.68 0.67 -5.93
N ARG A 52 -11.47 1.67 -6.80
CA ARG A 52 -10.14 1.94 -7.36
C ARG A 52 -9.19 2.51 -6.31
N VAL A 53 -9.69 3.36 -5.42
CA VAL A 53 -8.91 3.86 -4.29
C VAL A 53 -8.48 2.68 -3.42
N LEU A 54 -9.38 1.76 -3.07
CA LEU A 54 -9.06 0.57 -2.29
C LEU A 54 -8.05 -0.35 -2.99
N ALA A 55 -8.21 -0.57 -4.29
CA ALA A 55 -7.20 -1.30 -5.08
C ALA A 55 -5.83 -0.60 -5.03
N GLY A 56 -5.80 0.74 -5.10
CA GLY A 56 -4.58 1.53 -4.96
C GLY A 56 -3.94 1.43 -3.57
N THR A 57 -4.75 1.39 -2.50
CA THR A 57 -4.23 1.26 -1.12
C THR A 57 -3.41 -0.01 -0.93
N ARG A 58 -3.82 -1.14 -1.54
CA ARG A 58 -3.06 -2.40 -1.52
C ARG A 58 -1.67 -2.23 -2.13
N ILE A 59 -1.57 -1.55 -3.27
CA ILE A 59 -0.29 -1.32 -3.94
C ILE A 59 0.62 -0.47 -3.06
N SER A 60 0.10 0.61 -2.49
CA SER A 60 0.86 1.48 -1.57
C SER A 60 1.38 0.71 -0.34
N LEU A 61 0.56 -0.17 0.24
CA LEU A 61 0.98 -1.02 1.37
C LEU A 61 2.09 -2.00 0.97
N MET A 62 2.00 -2.61 -0.22
CA MET A 62 3.04 -3.52 -0.71
C MET A 62 4.36 -2.78 -0.95
N VAL A 63 4.32 -1.60 -1.55
CA VAL A 63 5.53 -0.78 -1.79
C VAL A 63 6.18 -0.38 -0.47
N GLY A 64 5.39 0.05 0.52
CA GLY A 64 5.90 0.39 1.85
C GLY A 64 6.56 -0.81 2.54
N LEU A 65 5.93 -1.99 2.48
CA LEU A 65 6.47 -3.22 3.07
C LEU A 65 7.77 -3.67 2.39
N ILE A 66 7.81 -3.67 1.06
CA ILE A 66 9.01 -4.04 0.30
C ILE A 66 10.13 -3.05 0.59
N GLY A 67 9.85 -1.74 0.59
CA GLY A 67 10.85 -0.72 0.92
C GLY A 67 11.43 -0.91 2.33
N ALA A 68 10.58 -1.22 3.32
CA ALA A 68 11.03 -1.51 4.68
C ALA A 68 11.90 -2.78 4.74
N LEU A 69 11.53 -3.85 4.04
CA LEU A 69 12.31 -5.08 3.97
C LEU A 69 13.67 -4.86 3.31
N VAL A 70 13.73 -4.11 2.21
CA VAL A 70 15.00 -3.78 1.54
C VAL A 70 15.89 -2.95 2.46
N SER A 71 15.32 -1.93 3.11
CA SER A 71 16.04 -1.12 4.10
C SER A 71 16.57 -1.97 5.25
N LEU A 72 15.76 -2.91 5.75
CA LEU A 72 16.16 -3.85 6.80
C LEU A 72 17.32 -4.73 6.34
N VAL A 73 17.23 -5.35 5.16
CA VAL A 73 18.30 -6.23 4.63
C VAL A 73 19.60 -5.46 4.49
N ILE A 74 19.55 -4.28 3.87
CA ILE A 74 20.75 -3.44 3.68
C ILE A 74 21.30 -3.01 5.04
N GLY A 75 20.45 -2.50 5.94
CA GLY A 75 20.85 -2.05 7.26
C GLY A 75 21.44 -3.16 8.12
N VAL A 76 20.87 -4.36 8.08
CA VAL A 76 21.38 -5.55 8.80
C VAL A 76 22.71 -5.98 8.23
N LEU A 77 22.85 -6.09 6.90
CA LEU A 77 24.12 -6.46 6.29
C LEU A 77 25.21 -5.44 6.65
N TRP A 78 24.91 -4.15 6.50
CA TRP A 78 25.82 -3.06 6.82
C TRP A 78 26.25 -3.07 8.29
N GLY A 79 25.27 -3.16 9.21
CA GLY A 79 25.52 -3.23 10.65
C GLY A 79 26.28 -4.49 11.06
N ALA A 80 25.97 -5.64 10.46
CA ALA A 80 26.69 -6.89 10.72
C ALA A 80 28.15 -6.81 10.24
N THR A 81 28.42 -6.23 9.07
CA THR A 81 29.80 -5.98 8.63
C THR A 81 30.55 -5.05 9.56
N ALA A 82 29.95 -3.94 10.00
CA ALA A 82 30.59 -3.01 10.94
C ALA A 82 30.91 -3.70 12.27
N GLY A 83 29.96 -4.48 12.82
CA GLY A 83 30.14 -5.21 14.07
C GLY A 83 31.15 -6.36 13.99
N PHE A 84 31.23 -7.05 12.85
CA PHE A 84 32.16 -8.19 12.69
C PHE A 84 33.60 -7.75 12.41
N LEU A 85 33.81 -6.72 11.58
CA LEU A 85 35.14 -6.22 11.21
C LEU A 85 35.74 -5.24 12.22
N GLY A 86 35.13 -5.07 13.40
CA GLY A 86 35.44 -4.07 14.43
C GLY A 86 36.84 -3.45 14.40
N GLY A 87 36.91 -2.11 14.42
CA GLY A 87 38.18 -1.37 14.32
C GLY A 87 38.12 -0.24 13.30
N ARG A 88 39.06 -0.19 12.33
CA ARG A 88 39.19 0.92 11.36
C ARG A 88 38.00 1.02 10.39
N TRP A 89 37.33 -0.10 10.10
CA TRP A 89 36.12 -0.13 9.26
C TRP A 89 34.88 0.36 10.01
N ASP A 90 34.74 0.01 11.29
CA ASP A 90 33.69 0.52 12.17
C ASP A 90 33.73 2.05 12.25
N ASN A 91 34.93 2.63 12.42
CA ASN A 91 35.13 4.09 12.47
C ASN A 91 34.86 4.81 11.13
N LEU A 92 34.97 4.12 9.98
CA LEU A 92 34.67 4.66 8.65
C LEU A 92 33.17 4.54 8.31
N LEU A 93 32.49 3.53 8.86
CA LEU A 93 31.08 3.21 8.61
C LEU A 93 30.13 3.94 9.57
N MET A 94 30.60 4.28 10.78
CA MET A 94 29.81 4.94 11.83
C MET A 94 29.97 6.47 11.91
N ARG A 95 30.71 7.07 10.97
CA ARG A 95 30.87 8.54 10.83
C ARG A 95 30.12 9.03 9.60
#